data_AF-A0A314KPB6-F1
#
_entry.id   AF-A0A314KPB6-F1
#
_cell.length_a   1.000
_cell.length_b   1.000
_cell.length_c   1.000
_cell.angle_alpha   90.00
_cell.angle_beta   90.00
_cell.angle_gamma   90.00
#
_symmetry.space_group_name_H-M   'P 1'
#
loop_
_entity.id
_entity.type
_entity.pdbx_description
1 polymer ?
#
loop_
_entity_poly.entity_id
_entity_poly.type
_entity_poly.pdbx_seq_one_letter_code
_entity_poly.pdbx_strand_id
1 'polypeptide(L)'
;KMIFLLTALKIFYVLDPQLPAVPDLTAEDSDEVKTTRKKREDDELMCRGHILNTLTDRLYDLYQNLKSPRKIWTALQSAYENEKRVIDKFLSLKYFEFKMVDTKPIMDQIHELQILVSKLSDLEVKIPDTLQIGAILSKLPSSWNDYRKKILHSSEKLTVEQFRAHIQIESDNQIRDTFMQPSSSTVNN
;
A
#
# COMPACT_ATOMS: atom_id res chain seq x y z
N LYS A 1 -14.15 9.16 5.92
CA LYS A 1 -15.05 9.54 7.04
C LYS A 1 -14.95 11.04 7.37
N MET A 2 -13.75 11.61 7.61
CA MET A 2 -13.59 13.04 7.91
C MET A 2 -14.01 13.99 6.77
N ILE A 3 -13.51 13.79 5.53
CA ILE A 3 -13.86 14.64 4.37
C ILE A 3 -15.38 14.71 4.19
N PHE A 4 -16.04 13.55 4.18
CA PHE A 4 -17.50 13.45 4.08
C PHE A 4 -18.23 14.28 5.15
N LEU A 5 -17.78 14.22 6.41
CA LEU A 5 -18.37 15.00 7.51
C LEU A 5 -18.23 16.51 7.27
N LEU A 6 -17.03 16.98 6.92
CA LEU A 6 -16.78 18.40 6.67
C LEU A 6 -17.56 18.92 5.45
N THR A 7 -17.75 18.07 4.44
CA THR A 7 -18.59 18.39 3.27
C THR A 7 -20.07 18.47 3.66
N ALA A 8 -20.58 17.53 4.46
CA ALA A 8 -21.96 17.54 4.94
C ALA A 8 -22.28 18.78 5.80
N LEU A 9 -21.31 19.23 6.60
CA LEU A 9 -21.38 20.46 7.38
C LEU A 9 -21.17 21.74 6.55
N LYS A 10 -20.84 21.61 5.26
CA LYS A 10 -20.55 22.74 4.34
C LYS A 10 -19.36 23.61 4.76
N ILE A 11 -18.42 23.05 5.53
CA ILE A 11 -17.21 23.75 6.01
C ILE A 11 -15.92 23.26 5.34
N PHE A 12 -16.00 22.27 4.44
CA PHE A 12 -14.82 21.72 3.75
C PHE A 12 -14.03 22.78 2.95
N TYR A 13 -14.70 23.83 2.45
CA TYR A 13 -14.07 24.93 1.71
C TYR A 13 -12.98 25.66 2.50
N VAL A 14 -13.05 25.63 3.85
CA VAL A 14 -12.04 26.22 4.75
C VAL A 14 -10.64 25.62 4.52
N LEU A 15 -10.58 24.38 4.05
CA LEU A 15 -9.33 23.65 3.80
C LEU A 15 -8.74 23.94 2.42
N ASP A 16 -9.44 24.70 1.57
CA ASP A 16 -9.00 25.00 0.21
C ASP A 16 -7.65 25.76 0.22
N PRO A 17 -6.62 25.24 -0.48
CA PRO A 17 -5.34 25.93 -0.66
C PRO A 17 -5.46 27.33 -1.27
N GLN A 18 -6.48 27.56 -2.09
CA GLN A 18 -6.72 28.84 -2.79
C GLN A 18 -7.63 29.78 -2.01
N LEU A 19 -8.08 29.39 -0.81
CA LEU A 19 -8.94 30.25 0.01
C LEU A 19 -8.20 31.56 0.36
N PRO A 20 -8.75 32.74 0.03
CA PRO A 20 -8.12 34.03 0.34
C PRO A 20 -7.89 34.19 1.84
N ALA A 21 -6.90 34.98 2.27
CA ALA A 21 -6.79 35.35 3.69
C ALA A 21 -8.02 36.15 4.14
N VAL A 22 -8.37 36.07 5.43
CA VAL A 22 -9.36 36.99 6.01
C VAL A 22 -8.71 38.39 6.02
N PRO A 23 -9.31 39.41 5.37
CA PRO A 23 -8.78 40.78 5.41
C PRO A 23 -8.75 41.33 6.84
N ASP A 24 -7.86 42.28 7.15
CA ASP A 24 -7.88 42.97 8.45
C ASP A 24 -9.12 43.87 8.56
N LEU A 25 -9.67 44.02 9.78
CA LEU A 25 -10.83 44.89 10.01
C LEU A 25 -10.45 46.34 9.69
N THR A 26 -11.22 46.99 8.83
CA THR A 26 -11.16 48.43 8.64
C THR A 26 -12.40 49.09 9.26
N ALA A 27 -12.27 50.33 9.73
CA ALA A 27 -13.39 51.07 10.32
C ALA A 27 -14.55 51.32 9.32
N GLU A 28 -14.28 51.13 8.02
CA GLU A 28 -15.18 51.37 6.89
C GLU A 28 -15.85 50.09 6.37
N ASP A 29 -15.59 48.92 6.99
CA ASP A 29 -16.17 47.66 6.56
C ASP A 29 -17.70 47.63 6.74
N SER A 30 -18.40 47.31 5.65
CA SER A 30 -19.85 47.05 5.62
C SER A 30 -20.24 45.91 6.58
N ASP A 31 -21.46 45.93 7.09
CA ASP A 31 -22.02 44.88 7.95
C ASP A 31 -22.03 43.50 7.26
N GLU A 32 -22.12 43.45 5.93
CA GLU A 32 -21.99 42.22 5.13
C GLU A 32 -20.58 41.61 5.20
N VAL A 33 -19.54 42.46 5.26
CA VAL A 33 -18.15 42.02 5.37
C VAL A 33 -17.90 41.44 6.77
N LYS A 34 -18.42 42.11 7.81
CA LYS A 34 -18.31 41.64 9.21
C LYS A 34 -19.03 40.31 9.45
N THR A 35 -20.23 40.15 8.90
CA THR A 35 -21.02 38.89 9.02
C THR A 35 -20.35 37.74 8.28
N THR A 36 -19.84 37.99 7.07
CA THR A 36 -19.09 36.98 6.29
C THR A 36 -17.81 36.56 7.01
N ARG A 37 -17.08 37.51 7.60
CA ARG A 37 -15.89 37.22 8.41
C ARG A 37 -16.21 36.35 9.61
N LYS A 38 -17.21 36.74 10.41
CA LYS A 38 -17.61 35.99 11.60
C LYS A 38 -18.00 34.55 11.25
N LYS A 39 -18.78 34.37 10.20
CA LYS A 39 -19.14 33.04 9.69
C LYS A 39 -17.89 32.21 9.37
N ARG A 40 -16.89 32.81 8.72
CA ARG A 40 -15.65 32.11 8.38
C ARG A 40 -14.84 31.73 9.62
N GLU A 41 -14.75 32.62 10.61
CA GLU A 41 -14.07 32.32 11.89
C GLU A 41 -14.77 31.16 12.63
N ASP A 42 -16.10 31.13 12.63
CA ASP A 42 -16.90 30.04 13.21
C ASP A 42 -16.69 28.72 12.43
N ASP A 43 -16.69 28.76 11.10
CA ASP A 43 -16.43 27.60 10.24
C ASP A 43 -14.99 27.06 10.44
N GLU A 44 -14.00 27.95 10.59
CA GLU A 44 -12.60 27.59 10.88
C GLU A 44 -12.46 26.91 12.24
N LEU A 45 -13.12 27.43 13.27
CA LEU A 45 -13.13 26.85 14.60
C LEU A 45 -13.78 25.45 14.61
N MET A 46 -14.94 25.33 13.95
CA MET A 46 -15.67 24.06 13.84
C MET A 46 -14.86 23.02 13.06
N CYS A 47 -14.28 23.42 11.92
CA CYS A 47 -13.45 22.55 11.10
C CYS A 47 -12.23 22.04 11.88
N ARG A 48 -11.54 22.92 12.61
CA ARG A 48 -10.41 22.54 13.47
C ARG A 48 -10.85 21.56 14.55
N GLY A 49 -11.97 21.82 15.22
CA GLY A 49 -12.51 20.93 16.24
C GLY A 49 -12.78 19.52 15.70
N HIS A 50 -13.43 19.41 14.55
CA HIS A 50 -13.70 18.13 13.92
C HIS A 50 -12.44 17.38 13.48
N ILE A 51 -11.45 18.08 12.90
CA ILE A 51 -10.18 17.44 12.53
C ILE A 51 -9.54 16.85 13.78
N LEU A 52 -9.32 17.67 14.82
CA LEU A 52 -8.66 17.24 16.05
C LEU A 52 -9.39 16.08 16.75
N ASN A 53 -10.73 16.09 16.77
CA ASN A 53 -11.53 15.04 17.41
C ASN A 53 -11.46 13.67 16.69
N THR A 54 -10.97 13.64 15.43
CA THR A 54 -10.77 12.38 14.70
C THR A 54 -9.37 11.82 14.83
N LEU A 55 -8.45 12.58 15.43
CA LEU A 55 -7.07 12.17 15.62
C LEU A 55 -6.93 11.21 16.79
N THR A 56 -5.92 10.36 16.73
CA THR A 56 -5.45 9.62 17.90
C THR A 56 -4.76 10.57 18.88
N ASP A 57 -4.67 10.22 20.16
CA ASP A 57 -4.06 11.06 21.21
C ASP A 57 -2.67 11.59 20.81
N ARG A 58 -1.84 10.71 20.24
CA ARG A 58 -0.49 11.08 19.76
C ARG A 58 -0.51 12.16 18.66
N LEU A 59 -1.44 12.06 17.71
CA LEU A 59 -1.56 13.06 16.63
C LEU A 59 -2.22 14.34 17.16
N TYR A 60 -3.18 14.22 18.07
CA TYR A 60 -3.78 15.37 18.75
C TYR A 60 -2.71 16.20 19.46
N ASP A 61 -1.85 15.56 20.25
CA ASP A 61 -0.79 16.23 21.00
C ASP A 61 0.17 17.02 20.11
N LEU A 62 0.47 16.47 18.92
CA LEU A 62 1.37 17.08 17.95
C LEU A 62 0.74 18.32 17.27
N TYR A 63 -0.57 18.32 17.05
CA TYR A 63 -1.24 19.32 16.21
C TYR A 63 -2.16 20.28 16.97
N GLN A 64 -2.52 20.02 18.24
CA GLN A 64 -3.46 20.84 19.01
C GLN A 64 -3.09 22.32 19.09
N ASN A 65 -1.80 22.66 19.07
CA ASN A 65 -1.34 24.05 19.16
C ASN A 65 -1.47 24.83 17.83
N LEU A 66 -1.75 24.15 16.71
CA LEU A 66 -2.00 24.81 15.43
C LEU A 66 -3.41 25.41 15.43
N LYS A 67 -3.50 26.74 15.27
CA LYS A 67 -4.77 27.46 15.24
C LYS A 67 -5.54 27.31 13.93
N SER A 68 -4.82 27.12 12.82
CA SER A 68 -5.42 27.04 11.50
C SER A 68 -5.79 25.59 11.17
N PRO A 69 -7.08 25.28 10.89
CA PRO A 69 -7.49 23.94 10.44
C PRO A 69 -6.76 23.52 9.16
N ARG A 70 -6.52 24.46 8.25
CA ARG A 70 -5.75 24.24 7.02
C ARG A 70 -4.31 23.82 7.31
N LYS A 71 -3.62 24.46 8.26
CA LYS A 71 -2.25 24.04 8.64
C LYS A 71 -2.23 22.62 9.19
N ILE A 72 -3.20 22.25 10.03
CA ILE A 72 -3.33 20.88 10.55
C ILE A 72 -3.56 19.91 9.39
N TRP A 73 -4.52 20.21 8.51
CA TRP A 73 -4.84 19.39 7.35
C TRP A 73 -3.64 19.15 6.44
N THR A 74 -2.91 20.20 6.06
CA THR A 74 -1.72 20.09 5.21
C THR A 74 -0.61 19.30 5.89
N ALA A 75 -0.39 19.48 7.19
CA ALA A 75 0.62 18.72 7.92
C ALA A 75 0.28 17.22 7.99
N LEU A 76 -0.99 16.88 8.24
CA LEU A 76 -1.49 15.50 8.23
C LEU A 76 -1.33 14.86 6.86
N GLN A 77 -1.73 15.58 5.80
CA GLN A 77 -1.61 15.09 4.43
C GLN A 77 -0.14 14.82 4.07
N SER A 78 0.76 15.74 4.39
CA SER A 78 2.20 15.56 4.16
C SER A 78 2.79 14.40 4.95
N ALA A 79 2.40 14.24 6.23
CA ALA A 79 2.84 13.12 7.06
C ALA A 79 2.37 11.77 6.48
N TYR A 80 1.11 11.69 6.04
CA TYR A 80 0.55 10.51 5.41
C TYR A 80 1.23 10.19 4.07
N GLU A 81 1.46 11.18 3.22
CA GLU A 81 2.19 11.00 1.96
C GLU A 81 3.63 10.53 2.19
N ASN A 82 4.31 11.07 3.21
CA ASN A 82 5.64 10.62 3.63
C ASN A 82 5.63 9.17 4.11
N GLU A 83 4.68 8.81 4.97
CA GLU A 83 4.52 7.44 5.46
C GLU A 83 4.22 6.48 4.31
N LYS A 84 3.30 6.84 3.40
CA LYS A 84 3.02 6.10 2.16
C LYS A 84 4.31 5.87 1.36
N ARG A 85 5.14 6.91 1.15
CA ARG A 85 6.43 6.80 0.45
C ARG A 85 7.43 5.88 1.16
N VAL A 86 7.48 5.88 2.49
CA VAL A 86 8.39 5.02 3.26
C VAL A 86 7.92 3.56 3.21
N ILE A 87 6.62 3.31 3.41
CA ILE A 87 6.04 1.97 3.32
C ILE A 87 6.22 1.41 1.91
N ASP A 88 6.02 2.22 0.87
CA ASP A 88 6.25 1.84 -0.53
C ASP A 88 7.68 1.36 -0.77
N LYS A 89 8.69 2.14 -0.35
CA LYS A 89 10.10 1.75 -0.46
C LYS A 89 10.41 0.46 0.29
N PHE A 90 9.87 0.28 1.49
CA PHE A 90 10.10 -0.90 2.31
C PHE A 90 9.45 -2.16 1.72
N LEU A 91 8.21 -2.07 1.25
CA LEU A 91 7.52 -3.18 0.58
C LEU A 91 8.20 -3.53 -0.75
N SER A 92 8.63 -2.53 -1.51
CA SER A 92 9.40 -2.72 -2.74
C SER A 92 10.70 -3.48 -2.46
N LEU A 93 11.47 -3.06 -1.44
CA LEU A 93 12.68 -3.76 -1.04
C LEU A 93 12.40 -5.21 -0.64
N LYS A 94 11.39 -5.45 0.19
CA LYS A 94 10.96 -6.80 0.57
C LYS A 94 10.58 -7.66 -0.63
N TYR A 95 9.89 -7.10 -1.61
CA TYR A 95 9.51 -7.82 -2.83
C TYR A 95 10.72 -8.23 -3.67
N PHE A 96 11.71 -7.34 -3.83
CA PHE A 96 12.93 -7.64 -4.57
C PHE A 96 13.84 -8.62 -3.84
N GLU A 97 13.98 -8.48 -2.51
CA GLU A 97 14.84 -9.32 -1.67
C GLU A 97 14.22 -10.67 -1.29
N PHE A 98 12.93 -10.89 -1.56
CA PHE A 98 12.26 -12.15 -1.26
C PHE A 98 12.99 -13.32 -1.95
N LYS A 99 13.32 -14.35 -1.19
CA LYS A 99 13.98 -15.57 -1.68
C LYS A 99 13.18 -16.79 -1.24
N MET A 100 12.97 -17.72 -2.16
CA MET A 100 12.35 -18.99 -1.83
C MET A 100 13.42 -20.01 -1.45
N VAL A 101 13.07 -20.93 -0.56
CA VAL A 101 13.92 -22.01 -0.07
C VAL A 101 13.26 -23.36 -0.26
N ASP A 102 14.08 -24.40 -0.43
CA ASP A 102 13.63 -25.79 -0.62
C ASP A 102 12.94 -26.39 0.62
N THR A 103 13.21 -25.84 1.82
CA THR A 103 12.73 -26.38 3.10
C THR A 103 11.28 -26.03 3.42
N LYS A 104 10.61 -25.23 2.58
CA LYS A 104 9.23 -24.78 2.77
C LYS A 104 8.38 -25.12 1.55
N PRO A 105 7.07 -25.39 1.71
CA PRO A 105 6.17 -25.57 0.58
C PRO A 105 6.23 -24.37 -0.38
N ILE A 106 6.40 -24.64 -1.67
CA ILE A 106 6.57 -23.56 -2.67
C ILE A 106 5.34 -22.66 -2.75
N MET A 107 4.16 -23.24 -2.55
CA MET A 107 2.87 -22.56 -2.67
C MET A 107 2.64 -21.55 -1.55
N ASP A 108 3.11 -21.86 -0.34
CA ASP A 108 3.06 -20.92 0.79
C ASP A 108 3.96 -19.71 0.51
N GLN A 109 5.16 -19.96 -0.03
CA GLN A 109 6.12 -18.91 -0.36
C GLN A 109 5.62 -18.03 -1.54
N ILE A 110 4.95 -18.61 -2.53
CA ILE A 110 4.29 -17.86 -3.60
C ILE A 110 3.16 -17.00 -3.03
N HIS A 111 2.37 -17.53 -2.09
CA HIS A 111 1.31 -16.78 -1.44
C HIS A 111 1.86 -15.60 -0.64
N GLU A 112 2.94 -15.79 0.13
CA GLU A 112 3.65 -14.70 0.82
C GLU A 112 4.12 -13.61 -0.15
N LEU A 113 4.65 -13.98 -1.32
CA LEU A 113 5.04 -13.03 -2.35
C LEU A 113 3.83 -12.28 -2.94
N GLN A 114 2.71 -12.98 -3.19
CA GLN A 114 1.47 -12.37 -3.66
C GLN A 114 0.87 -11.39 -2.65
N ILE A 115 1.02 -11.65 -1.35
CA ILE A 115 0.63 -10.69 -0.31
C ILE A 115 1.44 -9.39 -0.44
N LEU A 116 2.74 -9.46 -0.78
CA LEU A 116 3.54 -8.26 -1.04
C LEU A 116 3.04 -7.51 -2.29
N VAL A 117 2.71 -8.23 -3.37
CA VAL A 117 2.12 -7.63 -4.57
C VAL A 117 0.80 -6.91 -4.25
N SER A 118 -0.08 -7.54 -3.47
CA SER A 118 -1.35 -6.93 -3.06
C SER A 118 -1.14 -5.63 -2.27
N LYS A 119 -0.20 -5.64 -1.31
CA LYS A 119 0.12 -4.43 -0.52
C LYS A 119 0.72 -3.32 -1.38
N LEU A 120 1.52 -3.65 -2.39
CA LEU A 120 2.04 -2.68 -3.36
C LEU A 120 0.91 -2.12 -4.24
N SER A 121 -0.05 -2.97 -4.62
CA SER A 121 -1.24 -2.54 -5.36
C SER A 121 -2.10 -1.54 -4.56
N ASP A 122 -2.23 -1.72 -3.24
CA ASP A 122 -2.92 -0.77 -2.35
C ASP A 122 -2.22 0.62 -2.31
N LEU A 123 -0.92 0.65 -2.63
CA LEU A 123 -0.12 1.87 -2.76
C LEU A 123 -0.11 2.42 -4.19
N GLU A 124 -0.97 1.90 -5.07
CA GLU A 124 -1.09 2.23 -6.50
C GLU A 124 0.09 1.77 -7.37
N VAL A 125 0.94 0.88 -6.85
CA VAL A 125 2.03 0.24 -7.59
C VAL A 125 1.52 -1.07 -8.19
N LYS A 126 1.09 -1.01 -9.46
CA LYS A 126 0.62 -2.19 -10.20
C LYS A 126 1.78 -2.95 -10.81
N ILE A 127 1.89 -4.23 -10.46
CA ILE A 127 2.90 -5.14 -11.03
C ILE A 127 2.21 -6.02 -12.10
N PRO A 128 2.55 -5.86 -13.39
CA PRO A 128 2.03 -6.72 -14.46
C PRO A 128 2.32 -8.20 -14.22
N ASP A 129 1.42 -9.07 -14.67
CA ASP A 129 1.54 -10.53 -14.58
C ASP A 129 2.89 -11.06 -15.07
N THR A 130 3.38 -10.54 -16.21
CA THR A 130 4.67 -10.94 -16.78
C THR A 130 5.84 -10.69 -15.82
N LEU A 131 5.82 -9.57 -15.08
CA LEU A 131 6.82 -9.25 -14.08
C LEU A 131 6.65 -10.07 -12.80
N GLN A 132 5.41 -10.38 -12.40
CA GLN A 132 5.16 -11.27 -11.26
C GLN A 132 5.66 -12.69 -11.55
N ILE A 133 5.36 -13.24 -12.73
CA ILE A 133 5.82 -14.56 -13.17
C ILE A 133 7.35 -14.58 -13.25
N GLY A 134 7.97 -13.56 -13.86
CA GLY A 134 9.43 -13.42 -13.89
C GLY A 134 10.05 -13.32 -12.48
N ALA A 135 9.40 -12.61 -11.57
CA ALA A 135 9.83 -12.51 -10.18
C ALA A 135 9.73 -13.85 -9.45
N ILE A 136 8.66 -14.62 -9.62
CA ILE A 136 8.55 -15.96 -9.05
C ILE A 136 9.63 -16.86 -9.64
N LEU A 137 9.76 -16.91 -10.98
CA LEU A 137 10.76 -17.72 -11.67
C LEU A 137 12.18 -17.44 -11.18
N SER A 138 12.57 -16.18 -11.03
CA SER A 138 13.90 -15.81 -10.54
C SER A 138 14.13 -16.16 -9.07
N LYS A 139 13.07 -16.26 -8.27
CA LYS A 139 13.13 -16.57 -6.84
C LYS A 139 13.00 -18.05 -6.52
N LEU A 140 12.55 -18.87 -7.48
CA LEU A 140 12.43 -20.32 -7.31
C LEU A 140 13.75 -20.93 -6.79
N PRO A 141 13.67 -21.91 -5.86
CA PRO A 141 14.85 -22.62 -5.36
C PRO A 141 15.60 -23.38 -6.46
N SER A 142 16.82 -23.83 -6.17
CA SER A 142 17.64 -24.57 -7.14
C SER A 142 17.04 -25.92 -7.56
N SER A 143 16.23 -26.57 -6.70
CA SER A 143 15.53 -27.81 -7.06
C SER A 143 14.52 -27.62 -8.20
N TRP A 144 14.07 -26.39 -8.44
CA TRP A 144 13.10 -26.04 -9.48
C TRP A 144 13.76 -25.60 -10.81
N ASN A 145 15.07 -25.80 -10.98
CA ASN A 145 15.79 -25.33 -12.17
C ASN A 145 15.29 -25.96 -13.48
N ASP A 146 14.88 -27.22 -13.48
CA ASP A 146 14.39 -27.88 -14.69
C ASP A 146 13.00 -27.35 -15.09
N TYR A 147 12.12 -27.13 -14.11
CA TYR A 147 10.87 -26.42 -14.33
C TYR A 147 11.09 -24.98 -14.85
N ARG A 148 12.04 -24.24 -14.25
CA ARG A 148 12.41 -22.88 -14.70
C ARG A 148 12.82 -22.88 -16.17
N LYS A 149 13.68 -23.80 -16.60
CA LYS A 149 14.08 -23.94 -18.02
C LYS A 149 12.88 -24.25 -18.92
N LYS A 150 12.03 -25.21 -18.52
CA LYS A 150 10.81 -25.59 -19.26
C LYS A 150 9.91 -24.39 -19.53
N ILE A 151 9.69 -23.54 -18.52
CA ILE A 151 8.87 -22.32 -18.67
C ILE A 151 9.56 -21.29 -19.56
N LEU A 152 10.88 -21.08 -19.42
CA LEU A 152 11.63 -20.13 -20.26
C LEU A 152 11.65 -20.52 -21.75
N HIS A 153 11.55 -21.81 -22.07
CA HIS A 153 11.43 -22.30 -23.44
C HIS A 153 9.99 -22.31 -23.98
N SER A 154 8.99 -22.08 -23.12
CA SER A 154 7.60 -21.96 -23.55
C SER A 154 7.34 -20.59 -24.17
N SER A 155 6.61 -20.55 -25.29
CA SER A 155 6.13 -19.31 -25.91
C SER A 155 4.76 -18.87 -25.38
N GLU A 156 4.22 -19.55 -24.37
CA GLU A 156 2.88 -19.31 -23.84
C GLU A 156 2.84 -18.04 -22.96
N LYS A 157 1.86 -17.17 -23.22
CA LYS A 157 1.55 -16.04 -22.35
C LYS A 157 0.63 -16.52 -21.23
N LEU A 158 1.20 -16.70 -20.04
CA LEU A 158 0.46 -17.13 -18.85
C LEU A 158 0.00 -15.93 -18.02
N THR A 159 -1.18 -16.04 -17.42
CA THR A 159 -1.58 -15.19 -16.27
C THR A 159 -0.97 -15.73 -14.98
N VAL A 160 -0.98 -14.91 -13.93
CA VAL A 160 -0.48 -15.33 -12.60
C VAL A 160 -1.26 -16.54 -12.06
N GLU A 161 -2.56 -16.62 -12.28
CA GLU A 161 -3.40 -17.74 -11.85
C GLU A 161 -3.06 -19.03 -12.60
N GLN A 162 -2.89 -18.96 -13.92
CA GLN A 162 -2.49 -20.11 -14.73
C GLN A 162 -1.11 -20.62 -14.34
N PHE A 163 -0.16 -19.70 -14.14
CA PHE A 163 1.18 -20.04 -13.71
C PHE A 163 1.20 -20.68 -12.31
N ARG A 164 0.37 -20.19 -11.38
CA ARG A 164 0.21 -20.79 -10.06
C ARG A 164 -0.33 -22.21 -10.13
N ALA A 165 -1.30 -22.48 -11.01
CA ALA A 165 -1.82 -23.83 -11.22
C ALA A 165 -0.74 -24.78 -11.77
N HIS A 166 0.08 -24.32 -12.73
CA HIS A 166 1.22 -25.08 -13.24
C HIS A 166 2.23 -25.44 -12.15
N ILE A 167 2.60 -24.47 -11.28
CA ILE A 167 3.52 -24.73 -10.17
C ILE A 167 2.93 -25.74 -9.19
N GLN A 168 1.64 -25.65 -8.87
CA GLN A 168 1.00 -26.63 -7.98
C GLN A 168 1.10 -28.04 -8.55
N ILE A 169 0.78 -28.23 -9.83
CA ILE A 169 0.86 -29.54 -10.50
C ILE A 169 2.29 -30.06 -10.50
N GLU A 170 3.27 -29.21 -10.82
CA GLU A 170 4.68 -29.58 -10.80
C GLU A 170 5.16 -29.96 -9.39
N SER A 171 4.73 -29.21 -8.36
CA SER A 171 5.04 -29.51 -6.96
C SER A 171 4.53 -30.91 -6.59
N ASP A 172 3.29 -31.22 -6.96
CA ASP A 172 2.69 -32.52 -6.66
C ASP A 172 3.41 -33.66 -7.39
N ASN A 173 3.91 -33.41 -8.61
CA ASN A 173 4.72 -34.37 -9.37
C ASN A 173 6.08 -34.62 -8.70
N GLN A 174 6.81 -33.57 -8.30
CA GLN A 174 8.11 -33.73 -7.61
C GLN A 174 7.98 -34.53 -6.31
N ILE A 175 6.89 -34.31 -5.56
CA ILE A 175 6.59 -35.07 -4.36
C ILE A 175 6.43 -36.57 -4.71
N ARG A 176 5.66 -36.89 -5.75
CA ARG A 176 5.47 -38.28 -6.22
C ARG A 176 6.78 -38.92 -6.67
N ASP A 177 7.59 -38.22 -7.44
CA ASP A 177 8.88 -38.74 -7.94
C ASP A 177 9.86 -39.01 -6.80
N THR A 178 9.85 -38.18 -5.76
CA THR A 178 10.65 -38.37 -4.54
C THR A 178 10.21 -39.63 -3.78
N PHE A 179 8.90 -39.89 -3.68
CA PHE A 179 8.35 -41.09 -3.03
C PHE A 179 8.53 -42.37 -3.87
N MET A 180 8.75 -42.25 -5.18
CA MET A 180 8.93 -43.39 -6.09
C MET A 180 10.39 -43.81 -6.28
N GLN A 181 11.39 -43.11 -5.74
CA GLN A 181 12.77 -43.61 -5.71
C GLN A 181 12.93 -44.68 -4.62
N PRO A 182 13.13 -45.97 -4.96
CA PRO A 182 13.49 -46.98 -3.97
C PRO A 182 14.92 -46.69 -3.51
N SER A 183 15.17 -46.80 -2.21
CA SER A 183 16.51 -46.80 -1.62
C SER A 183 17.36 -47.93 -2.22
N SER A 184 18.07 -47.66 -3.32
CA SER A 184 19.10 -48.54 -3.86
C SER A 184 20.37 -48.37 -3.04
N SER A 185 20.36 -48.91 -1.82
CA SER A 185 21.58 -49.14 -1.03
C SER A 185 21.65 -50.61 -0.63
N THR A 186 22.25 -51.41 -1.52
CA THR A 186 22.99 -52.68 -1.33
C THR A 186 23.02 -53.37 -2.70
N VAL A 187 24.14 -53.85 -3.27
CA VAL A 187 25.22 -54.67 -2.72
C VAL A 187 26.46 -54.45 -3.60
N ASN A 188 27.62 -54.11 -3.02
CA ASN A 188 28.91 -54.42 -3.64
C ASN A 188 29.44 -55.70 -3.00
N ASN A 189 29.63 -56.72 -3.83
CA ASN A 189 30.41 -57.93 -3.54
C ASN A 189 31.90 -57.61 -3.47
#